data_AF-A0A6P2BWU8-F1
#
_entry.id   AF-A0A6P2BWU8-F1
#
_cell.length_a   1.000
_cell.length_b   1.000
_cell.length_c   1.000
_cell.angle_alpha   90.00
_cell.angle_beta   90.00
_cell.angle_gamma   90.00
#
_symmetry.space_group_name_H-M   'P 1'
#
loop_
_entity.id
_entity.type
_entity.pdbx_description
1 polymer ?
#
loop_
_entity_poly.entity_id
_entity_poly.type
_entity_poly.pdbx_seq_one_letter_code
_entity_poly.pdbx_strand_id
1 'polypeptide(L)'
;MVIDLVRENCRVLDIVREVAISVGAASKAVDRVEAAGWCRRTANPHDRRSSYLELTAAGRRLLDAARPTFAAETAERLSVLSAKDRATAGRALATLRRVLENRQRTPEE
;
A
#
# COMPACT_ATOMS: atom_id res chain seq x y z
N MET A 1 -4.64 -1.37 -4.12
CA MET A 1 -4.05 -2.29 -3.12
C MET A 1 -4.02 -1.65 -1.74
N VAL A 2 -3.20 -0.61 -1.47
CA VAL A 2 -3.18 0.06 -0.15
C VAL A 2 -4.49 0.82 0.14
N ILE A 3 -4.99 1.58 -0.84
CA ILE A 3 -6.29 2.27 -0.76
C ILE A 3 -7.42 1.28 -0.43
N ASP A 4 -7.32 0.05 -0.92
CA ASP A 4 -8.28 -1.03 -0.66
C ASP A 4 -8.01 -1.82 0.63
N LEU A 5 -6.78 -1.77 1.16
CA LEU A 5 -6.41 -2.50 2.36
C LEU A 5 -6.87 -1.75 3.61
N VAL A 6 -6.80 -0.42 3.56
CA VAL A 6 -7.22 0.46 4.67
C VAL A 6 -8.74 0.66 4.69
N ARG A 7 -9.42 0.37 3.56
CA ARG A 7 -10.88 0.35 3.28
C ARG A 7 -11.68 1.61 3.60
N GLU A 8 -11.28 2.43 4.57
CA GLU A 8 -11.85 3.73 4.90
C GLU A 8 -10.72 4.66 5.36
N ASN A 9 -10.75 5.93 4.96
CA ASN A 9 -9.79 6.97 5.40
C ASN A 9 -8.32 6.79 4.99
N CYS A 10 -8.02 6.09 3.89
CA CYS A 10 -6.65 5.97 3.38
C CYS A 10 -6.09 7.34 2.99
N ARG A 11 -4.94 7.75 3.51
CA ARG A 11 -4.24 8.99 3.15
C ARG A 11 -2.97 8.66 2.38
N VAL A 12 -2.37 9.68 1.74
CA VAL A 12 -1.04 9.54 1.10
C VAL A 12 0.01 9.03 2.09
N LEU A 13 -0.07 9.43 3.36
CA LEU A 13 0.84 8.94 4.41
C LEU A 13 0.69 7.44 4.70
N ASP A 14 -0.49 6.86 4.48
CA ASP A 14 -0.68 5.42 4.61
C ASP A 14 0.03 4.69 3.46
N ILE A 15 0.05 5.27 2.25
CA ILE A 15 0.82 4.74 1.11
C ILE A 15 2.31 4.82 1.40
N VAL A 16 2.79 5.95 1.95
CA VAL A 16 4.19 6.11 2.37
C VAL A 16 4.61 5.01 3.34
N ARG A 17 3.77 4.72 4.34
CA ARG A 17 4.04 3.68 5.33
C ARG A 17 4.04 2.28 4.72
N GLU A 18 3.00 1.94 3.95
CA GLU A 18 2.85 0.58 3.42
C GLU A 18 3.81 0.26 2.27
N VAL A 19 4.20 1.25 1.47
CA VAL A 19 5.09 1.07 0.31
C VAL A 19 6.54 1.42 0.64
N ALA A 20 6.80 2.06 1.78
CA ALA A 20 8.12 2.51 2.23
C ALA A 20 8.84 3.42 1.21
N ILE A 21 8.13 4.42 0.68
CA ILE A 21 8.64 5.42 -0.27
C ILE A 21 8.45 6.84 0.26
N SER A 22 9.18 7.81 -0.30
CA SER A 22 9.03 9.21 0.13
C SER A 22 7.63 9.76 -0.14
N VAL A 23 7.23 10.78 0.64
CA VAL A 23 5.95 11.49 0.47
C VAL A 23 5.79 12.00 -0.95
N GLY A 24 6.84 12.60 -1.53
CA GLY A 24 6.80 13.11 -2.91
C GLY A 24 6.60 12.02 -3.96
N ALA A 25 7.20 10.83 -3.76
CA ALA A 25 6.99 9.69 -4.65
C ALA A 25 5.57 9.12 -4.53
N ALA A 26 5.06 8.99 -3.30
CA ALA A 26 3.69 8.55 -3.04
C ALA A 26 2.65 9.50 -3.64
N SER A 27 2.83 10.82 -3.44
CA SER A 27 1.94 11.83 -4.04
C SER A 27 1.91 11.72 -5.56
N LYS A 28 3.08 11.69 -6.22
CA LYS A 28 3.14 11.55 -7.70
C LYS A 28 2.50 10.24 -8.18
N ALA A 29 2.62 9.16 -7.43
CA ALA A 29 1.97 7.90 -7.77
C ALA A 29 0.45 8.02 -7.67
N VAL A 30 -0.06 8.64 -6.60
CA VAL A 30 -1.50 8.90 -6.42
C VAL A 30 -2.03 9.80 -7.53
N ASP A 31 -1.32 10.87 -7.87
CA ASP A 31 -1.74 11.81 -8.91
C ASP A 31 -1.91 11.11 -10.26
N ARG A 32 -1.06 10.12 -10.60
CA ARG A 32 -1.23 9.30 -11.82
C ARG A 32 -2.45 8.39 -11.75
N VAL A 33 -2.71 7.78 -10.60
CA VAL A 33 -3.87 6.89 -10.41
C VAL A 33 -5.18 7.69 -10.44
N GLU A 34 -5.17 8.91 -9.91
CA GLU A 34 -6.28 9.87 -9.96
C GLU A 34 -6.51 10.40 -11.37
N ALA A 35 -5.45 10.81 -12.09
CA ALA A 35 -5.52 11.24 -13.48
C ALA A 35 -6.04 10.13 -14.42
N ALA A 36 -5.77 8.85 -14.11
CA ALA A 36 -6.33 7.71 -14.81
C ALA A 36 -7.80 7.40 -14.44
N GLY A 37 -8.39 8.14 -13.50
CA GLY A 37 -9.78 7.95 -13.04
C GLY A 37 -9.98 6.72 -12.14
N TRP A 38 -8.91 6.17 -11.57
CA TRP A 38 -8.97 4.94 -10.76
C TRP A 38 -9.05 5.22 -9.25
N CYS A 39 -8.66 6.41 -8.81
CA CYS A 39 -8.98 6.90 -7.47
C CYS A 39 -9.46 8.35 -7.50
N ARG A 40 -9.97 8.82 -6.37
CA ARG A 40 -10.32 10.22 -6.13
C ARG A 40 -9.87 10.64 -4.74
N ARG A 41 -9.54 11.92 -4.59
CA ARG A 41 -9.35 12.55 -3.27
C ARG A 41 -10.69 13.03 -2.71
N THR A 42 -10.97 12.70 -1.46
CA THR A 42 -12.10 13.24 -0.68
C THR A 42 -11.57 14.07 0.48
N ALA A 43 -12.26 15.17 0.80
CA ALA A 43 -11.83 16.07 1.87
C ALA A 43 -11.84 15.34 3.22
N ASN A 44 -10.80 15.52 4.02
CA ASN A 44 -10.80 15.05 5.40
C ASN A 44 -11.55 16.07 6.28
N PRO A 45 -12.71 15.73 6.88
CA PRO A 45 -13.49 16.65 7.70
C PRO A 45 -12.78 17.04 9.01
N HIS A 46 -11.80 16.25 9.45
CA HIS A 46 -11.07 16.48 10.70
C HIS A 46 -9.76 17.26 10.51
N ASP A 47 -9.26 17.38 9.28
CA ASP A 47 -8.01 18.08 8.98
C ASP A 47 -7.99 18.56 7.52
N ARG A 48 -8.11 19.88 7.32
CA ARG A 48 -8.12 20.52 6.01
C ARG A 48 -6.80 20.41 5.24
N ARG A 49 -5.70 20.03 5.92
CA ARG A 49 -4.39 19.82 5.29
C ARG A 49 -4.21 18.40 4.75
N SER A 50 -5.16 17.50 4.98
CA SER A 50 -5.13 16.14 4.44
C SER A 50 -6.39 15.78 3.63
N SER A 51 -6.25 14.76 2.78
CA SER A 51 -7.33 14.17 1.98
C SER A 51 -7.32 12.67 2.16
N TYR A 52 -8.51 12.07 2.07
CA TYR A 52 -8.66 10.64 1.93
C TYR A 52 -8.62 10.25 0.47
N LEU A 53 -8.22 9.02 0.20
CA LEU A 53 -8.11 8.40 -1.10
C LEU A 53 -9.13 7.28 -1.15
N GLU A 54 -9.92 7.28 -2.22
CA GLU A 54 -10.94 6.26 -2.46
C GLU A 54 -10.77 5.72 -3.88
N LEU A 55 -10.86 4.40 -4.05
CA LEU A 55 -10.95 3.82 -5.38
C LEU A 55 -12.29 4.17 -6.01
N THR A 56 -12.26 4.55 -7.28
CA THR A 56 -13.48 4.64 -8.08
C THR A 56 -14.00 3.24 -8.40
N ALA A 57 -15.24 3.12 -8.88
CA ALA A 57 -15.75 1.85 -9.38
C ALA A 57 -14.89 1.26 -10.52
N ALA A 58 -14.31 2.11 -11.37
CA ALA A 58 -13.37 1.69 -12.41
C ALA A 58 -12.05 1.19 -11.81
N GLY A 59 -11.48 1.91 -10.85
CA GLY A 59 -10.26 1.48 -10.16
C GLY A 59 -10.44 0.19 -9.36
N ARG A 60 -11.62 -0.02 -8.77
CA ARG A 60 -12.01 -1.27 -8.12
C ARG A 60 -11.95 -2.44 -9.10
N ARG A 61 -12.67 -2.33 -10.23
CA ARG A 61 -12.70 -3.38 -11.27
C ARG A 61 -11.31 -3.67 -11.82
N LEU A 62 -10.51 -2.63 -12.06
CA LEU A 62 -9.14 -2.81 -12.53
C LEU A 62 -8.27 -3.56 -11.51
N LEU A 63 -8.35 -3.17 -10.23
CA LEU A 63 -7.63 -3.85 -9.17
C LEU A 63 -8.03 -5.32 -9.09
N ASP A 64 -9.33 -5.61 -9.15
CA ASP A 64 -9.85 -6.97 -9.08
C ASP A 64 -9.41 -7.81 -10.29
N ALA A 65 -9.38 -7.23 -11.49
CA ALA A 65 -8.84 -7.87 -12.69
C ALA A 65 -7.32 -8.13 -12.62
N ALA A 66 -6.56 -7.26 -11.93
CA ALA A 66 -5.10 -7.40 -11.80
C ALA A 66 -4.67 -8.40 -10.72
N ARG A 67 -5.53 -8.66 -9.72
CA ARG A 67 -5.21 -9.53 -8.57
C ARG A 67 -4.77 -10.95 -8.96
N PRO A 68 -5.45 -11.68 -9.86
CA PRO A 68 -5.06 -13.04 -10.22
C PRO A 68 -3.67 -13.10 -10.85
N THR A 69 -3.37 -12.18 -11.77
CA THR A 69 -2.05 -12.09 -12.41
C THR A 69 -0.95 -11.84 -11.37
N PHE A 70 -1.14 -10.86 -10.48
CA PHE A 70 -0.17 -10.57 -9.42
C PHE A 70 0.06 -11.78 -8.50
N ALA A 71 -1.01 -12.49 -8.12
CA ALA A 71 -0.92 -13.67 -7.26
C ALA A 71 -0.17 -14.82 -7.95
N ALA A 72 -0.48 -15.10 -9.22
CA ALA A 72 0.17 -16.15 -10.01
C ALA A 72 1.67 -15.87 -10.19
N GLU A 73 2.02 -14.66 -10.60
CA GLU A 73 3.41 -14.21 -10.80
C GLU A 73 4.22 -14.23 -9.49
N THR A 74 3.59 -13.91 -8.37
CA THR A 74 4.23 -13.99 -7.05
C THR A 74 4.42 -15.44 -6.62
N ALA A 75 3.43 -16.30 -6.84
CA ALA A 75 3.52 -17.72 -6.49
C ALA A 75 4.60 -18.43 -7.31
N GLU A 76 4.71 -18.12 -8.60
CA GLU A 76 5.71 -18.67 -9.51
C GLU A 76 7.14 -18.28 -9.08
N ARG A 77 7.40 -17.00 -8.82
CA ARG A 77 8.73 -16.56 -8.32
C ARG A 77 9.11 -17.15 -6.96
N LEU A 78 8.13 -17.41 -6.09
CA LEU A 78 8.37 -18.00 -4.77
C LEU A 78 8.28 -19.53 -4.77
N SER A 79 8.10 -20.16 -5.93
CA SER A 79 7.96 -21.62 -6.07
C SER A 79 9.22 -22.38 -5.67
N VAL A 80 10.39 -21.73 -5.73
CA VAL A 80 11.69 -22.28 -5.32
C VAL A 80 11.77 -22.60 -3.82
N LEU A 81 10.89 -22.01 -3.01
CA LEU A 81 10.81 -22.27 -1.56
C LEU A 81 9.70 -23.26 -1.25
N SER A 82 9.88 -24.13 -0.26
CA SER A 82 8.75 -24.93 0.25
C SER A 82 7.69 -24.04 0.90
N ALA A 83 6.46 -24.53 1.08
CA ALA A 83 5.42 -23.77 1.78
C ALA A 83 5.84 -23.39 3.22
N LYS A 84 6.57 -24.29 3.89
CA LYS A 84 7.12 -24.06 5.24
C LYS A 84 8.18 -22.97 5.25
N ASP A 85 9.07 -22.98 4.26
CA ASP A 85 10.16 -21.99 4.17
C ASP A 85 9.62 -20.62 3.78
N ARG A 86 8.65 -20.56 2.84
CA ARG A 86 7.92 -19.32 2.54
C ARG A 86 7.26 -18.72 3.77
N ALA A 87 6.58 -19.53 4.57
CA ALA A 87 5.96 -19.07 5.80
C ALA A 87 7.00 -18.57 6.83
N THR A 88 8.13 -19.25 6.94
CA THR A 88 9.24 -18.84 7.82
C THR A 88 9.88 -17.53 7.37
N ALA A 89 10.18 -17.39 6.08
CA ALA A 89 10.71 -16.17 5.50
C ALA A 89 9.73 -15.00 5.70
N GLY A 90 8.44 -15.22 5.44
CA GLY A 90 7.38 -14.22 5.66
C GLY A 90 7.33 -13.72 7.11
N ARG A 91 7.42 -14.63 8.10
CA ARG A 91 7.47 -14.25 9.53
C ARG A 91 8.74 -13.47 9.87
N ALA A 92 9.90 -13.89 9.36
CA ALA A 92 11.17 -13.21 9.60
C ALA A 92 11.16 -11.78 9.03
N LEU A 93 10.72 -11.62 7.77
CA LEU A 93 10.59 -10.32 7.11
C LEU A 93 9.58 -9.41 7.83
N ALA A 94 8.44 -9.95 8.28
CA ALA A 94 7.46 -9.18 9.03
C ALA A 94 8.00 -8.68 10.38
N THR A 95 8.82 -9.48 11.07
CA THR A 95 9.50 -9.08 12.31
C THR A 95 10.54 -7.98 12.04
N LEU A 96 11.38 -8.15 11.02
CA LEU A 96 12.39 -7.16 10.63
C LEU A 96 11.73 -5.82 10.25
N ARG A 97 10.66 -5.86 9.44
CA ARG A 97 9.88 -4.67 9.08
C ARG A 97 9.41 -3.90 10.31
N ARG A 98 8.79 -4.59 11.27
CA ARG A 98 8.28 -3.96 12.51
C ARG A 98 9.39 -3.30 13.32
N VAL A 99 10.56 -3.93 13.43
CA VAL A 99 11.71 -3.38 14.15
C VAL A 99 12.24 -2.12 13.45
N LEU A 100 12.38 -2.15 12.13
CA LEU A 100 12.88 -1.02 11.35
C LEU A 100 11.92 0.17 11.36
N GLU A 101 10.61 -0.06 11.21
CA GLU A 101 9.59 0.98 11.29
C GLU A 101 9.49 1.60 12.69
N ASN A 102 9.67 0.80 13.75
CA ASN A 102 9.68 1.32 15.12
C ASN A 102 10.90 2.21 15.39
N ARG A 103 12.08 1.87 14.85
CA ARG A 103 13.29 2.70 14.99
C ARG A 103 13.18 4.03 14.24
N GLN A 104 12.48 4.05 13.11
CA GLN A 104 12.23 5.27 12.34
C GLN A 104 11.21 6.22 13.00
N ARG A 105 10.40 5.73 13.96
CA ARG A 105 9.46 6.55 14.75
C ARG A 105 10.09 7.25 15.96
N THR A 106 11.34 6.95 16.28
CA THR A 106 12.18 7.74 17.21
C THR A 106 13.16 8.54 16.37
N PRO A 107 12.79 9.76 15.97
CA PRO A 107 13.34 10.94 16.64
C PRO A 107 12.36 12.14 16.74
N GLU A 108 12.15 12.65 17.96
CA GLU A 108 12.16 14.07 18.37
C GLU A 108 11.63 14.19 19.81
N GLU A 109 12.57 14.49 20.72
CA GLU A 109 12.32 15.31 21.92
C GLU A 109 11.94 16.75 21.50
#